data_AF-A0A5B1AZY9-F1
#
_entry.id   AF-A0A5B1AZY9-F1
#
_cell.length_a   1.000
_cell.length_b   1.000
_cell.length_c   1.000
_cell.angle_alpha   90.00
_cell.angle_beta   90.00
_cell.angle_gamma   90.00
#
_symmetry.space_group_name_H-M   'P 1'
#
loop_
_entity.id
_entity.type
_entity.pdbx_description
1 polymer ?
#
loop_
_entity_poly.entity_id
_entity_poly.type
_entity_poly.pdbx_seq_one_letter_code
_entity_poly.pdbx_strand_id
1 'polypeptide(L)'
;MRLTLAAAIITRIMYNIEEKEAVARQRIYCLSNQSGLLLRGEYTLFFLPLKKIKSKKKGIFIPSIKATNLIINFILLSPKVNLPCKRLRGLAFINQMKLMFEQETGECFCNKDFAAEDLKRILQYVRYNTFAKDRRGKKKAILEFHPIEKLFHVTGGVPEEDRTYERLAEVLNASFAKHGITQCSHKIHYLANMYVETNYFTATEEFGNKHSYMPYKGRGFQQVTDWNHGKAKTKAERERTSNYKAYSDGEGNQDIYSGTNYLKVASDIELAADTSGWFWKRANINVDAEKDDIFGTAKKINNPSAKSTKSINGYDMRRVAWIKFKEAFNNYPYNCVTDASKNPREYGEGVLEEMRKWADQHVQYKQEGEWIKGVGTTGFRTAQTKEALGRMDCSEFVCRYLHKLGVLPKMKAITTRGMITEKKFRNNLGNDNIEKVTGDTPQAGDIFVWGYINSNDNWSGHTGVVHSVDGDNITILEAIGSGGSSDESHNRNNGGYEGKNCTRTSVYQKNGKALANHTGWKGYFRPKNYTRQL
;
A
#
# COMPACT_ATOMS: atom_id res chain seq x y z
N MET A 1 -15.58 8.91 -21.83
CA MET A 1 -16.01 7.66 -21.14
C MET A 1 -15.75 7.62 -19.62
N ARG A 2 -15.29 8.71 -18.96
CA ARG A 2 -15.08 8.78 -17.49
C ARG A 2 -16.20 9.50 -16.71
N LEU A 3 -17.17 10.12 -17.41
CA LEU A 3 -18.24 10.91 -16.80
C LEU A 3 -19.53 10.11 -16.51
N THR A 4 -19.74 8.96 -17.14
CA THR A 4 -20.93 8.12 -16.95
C THR A 4 -20.89 7.30 -15.65
N LEU A 5 -19.71 7.02 -15.10
CA LEU A 5 -19.56 6.21 -13.88
C LEU A 5 -19.81 7.02 -12.59
N ALA A 6 -19.41 8.30 -12.57
CA ALA A 6 -19.67 9.20 -11.44
C ALA A 6 -21.17 9.48 -11.27
N ALA A 7 -21.90 9.63 -12.39
CA ALA A 7 -23.35 9.77 -12.37
C ALA A 7 -24.04 8.50 -11.84
N ALA A 8 -23.57 7.30 -12.22
CA ALA A 8 -24.14 6.04 -11.75
C ALA A 8 -23.93 5.79 -10.25
N ILE A 9 -22.79 6.23 -9.69
CA ILE A 9 -22.50 6.12 -8.25
C ILE A 9 -23.39 7.09 -7.44
N ILE A 10 -23.54 8.33 -7.91
CA ILE A 10 -24.37 9.34 -7.23
C ILE A 10 -25.85 8.96 -7.27
N THR A 11 -26.37 8.47 -8.40
CA THR A 11 -27.78 8.02 -8.50
C THR A 11 -28.06 6.82 -7.60
N ARG A 12 -27.08 5.94 -7.38
CA ARG A 12 -27.24 4.74 -6.53
C ARG A 12 -27.10 5.04 -5.03
N ILE A 13 -26.32 6.06 -4.66
CA ILE A 13 -26.27 6.58 -3.29
C ILE A 13 -27.60 7.29 -2.94
N MET A 14 -28.18 8.04 -3.88
CA MET A 14 -29.47 8.72 -3.67
C MET A 14 -30.67 7.76 -3.58
N TYR A 15 -30.58 6.56 -4.16
CA TYR A 15 -31.67 5.57 -4.12
C TYR A 15 -31.70 4.72 -2.84
N ASN A 16 -30.60 4.72 -2.05
CA ASN A 16 -30.49 3.94 -0.81
C ASN A 16 -30.79 4.77 0.46
N ILE A 17 -31.19 6.03 0.32
CA ILE A 17 -31.63 6.90 1.43
C ILE A 17 -33.14 7.13 1.33
N GLU A 18 -33.90 6.05 1.17
CA GLU A 18 -35.33 6.00 1.49
C GLU A 18 -35.51 5.02 2.64
N GLU A 19 -35.31 5.52 3.86
CA GLU A 19 -36.22 5.37 4.99
C GLU A 19 -35.53 5.89 6.25
N LYS A 20 -36.22 6.81 6.93
CA LYS A 20 -35.89 7.49 8.19
C LYS A 20 -35.14 8.82 8.04
N GLU A 21 -35.93 9.87 8.24
CA GLU A 21 -35.53 11.27 8.43
C GLU A 21 -34.40 11.38 9.47
N ALA A 22 -33.20 11.74 9.03
CA ALA A 22 -32.15 12.25 9.90
C ALA A 22 -31.90 13.72 9.56
N VAL A 23 -32.59 14.62 10.28
CA VAL A 23 -32.31 16.06 10.23
C VAL A 23 -30.98 16.31 10.94
N ALA A 24 -29.88 16.35 10.18
CA ALA A 24 -28.59 16.77 10.71
C ALA A 24 -28.53 18.31 10.84
N ARG A 25 -28.65 18.83 12.06
CA ARG A 25 -28.36 20.25 12.36
C ARG A 25 -26.86 20.41 12.57
N GLN A 26 -26.18 21.16 11.70
CA GLN A 26 -24.76 21.52 11.87
C GLN A 26 -24.59 23.03 12.06
N ARG A 27 -23.79 23.41 13.06
CA ARG A 27 -23.34 24.79 13.29
C ARG A 27 -22.06 25.04 12.51
N ILE A 28 -22.06 26.04 11.63
CA ILE A 28 -20.88 26.46 10.88
C ILE A 28 -20.38 27.78 11.46
N TYR A 29 -19.08 27.86 11.77
CA TYR A 29 -18.41 29.08 12.20
C TYR A 29 -17.57 29.64 11.04
N CYS A 30 -17.79 30.90 10.68
CA CYS A 30 -16.96 31.61 9.72
C CYS A 30 -16.13 32.69 10.44
N LEU A 31 -14.81 32.65 10.29
CA LEU A 31 -13.92 33.73 10.69
C LEU A 31 -13.65 34.65 9.49
N SER A 32 -13.95 35.94 9.64
CA SER A 32 -13.58 36.98 8.67
C SER A 32 -12.20 37.55 9.02
N ASN A 33 -11.29 37.53 8.06
CA ASN A 33 -9.88 37.84 8.27
C ASN A 33 -9.55 39.35 8.25
N GLN A 34 -10.52 40.25 8.44
CA GLN A 34 -10.25 41.70 8.40
C GLN A 34 -10.91 42.55 9.49
N SER A 35 -11.55 41.99 10.52
CA SER A 35 -12.00 42.81 11.66
C SER A 35 -12.22 42.09 12.99
N GLY A 36 -11.78 40.84 13.16
CA GLY A 36 -11.86 40.14 14.45
C GLY A 36 -13.28 39.94 15.01
N LEU A 37 -14.32 40.17 14.22
CA LEU A 37 -15.71 40.00 14.65
C LEU A 37 -16.19 38.56 14.37
N LEU A 38 -16.54 37.84 15.42
CA LEU A 38 -17.11 36.50 15.35
C LEU A 38 -18.63 36.62 15.12
N LEU A 39 -19.09 36.42 13.89
CA LEU A 39 -20.53 36.41 13.59
C LEU A 39 -21.10 35.00 13.83
N ARG A 40 -21.99 34.88 14.82
CA ARG A 40 -22.80 33.67 15.04
C ARG A 40 -24.06 33.73 14.17
N GLY A 41 -24.26 32.71 13.34
CA GLY A 41 -25.53 32.47 12.64
C GLY A 41 -25.86 30.98 12.65
N GLU A 42 -27.11 30.64 12.98
CA GLU A 42 -27.63 29.28 12.83
C GLU A 42 -28.19 29.12 11.41
N TYR A 43 -27.76 28.09 10.69
CA TYR A 43 -28.25 27.78 9.35
C TYR A 43 -28.90 26.39 9.34
N THR A 44 -30.07 26.27 8.71
CA THR A 44 -30.78 25.00 8.51
C THR A 44 -30.73 24.64 7.04
N LEU A 45 -30.20 23.46 6.70
CA LEU A 45 -30.23 22.93 5.33
C LEU A 45 -31.59 22.27 5.07
N PHE A 46 -32.29 22.69 4.03
CA PHE A 46 -33.47 21.98 3.50
C PHE A 46 -33.09 21.28 2.20
N PHE A 47 -33.28 19.96 2.15
CA PHE A 47 -33.27 19.21 0.89
C PHE A 47 -34.71 19.11 0.39
N LEU A 48 -35.04 19.85 -0.67
CA LEU A 48 -36.35 19.71 -1.32
C LEU A 48 -36.27 18.65 -2.43
N PRO A 49 -37.15 17.65 -2.45
CA PRO A 49 -37.25 16.73 -3.58
C PRO A 49 -37.78 17.46 -4.82
N LEU A 50 -37.14 17.24 -5.97
CA LEU A 50 -37.55 17.78 -7.27
C LEU A 50 -38.90 17.20 -7.70
N LYS A 51 -40.01 17.88 -7.38
CA LYS A 51 -41.29 17.64 -8.07
C LYS A 51 -41.22 18.22 -9.49
N LYS A 52 -41.63 17.41 -10.47
CA LYS A 52 -41.78 17.78 -11.89
C LYS A 52 -42.59 19.08 -12.04
N ILE A 53 -41.95 20.18 -12.43
CA ILE A 53 -42.64 21.40 -12.87
C ILE A 53 -42.98 21.23 -14.36
N LYS A 54 -44.27 21.06 -14.68
CA LYS A 54 -44.80 21.22 -16.03
C LYS A 54 -44.90 22.73 -16.33
N SER A 55 -44.14 23.23 -17.30
CA SER A 55 -44.19 24.65 -17.68
C SER A 55 -45.46 24.96 -18.50
N LYS A 56 -46.31 25.84 -17.98
CA LYS A 56 -47.22 26.66 -18.79
C LYS A 56 -47.29 28.06 -18.18
N LYS A 57 -46.44 28.98 -18.65
CA LYS A 57 -46.79 30.36 -19.02
C LYS A 57 -45.55 31.14 -19.49
N LYS A 58 -45.83 32.07 -20.40
CA LYS A 58 -44.96 32.74 -21.36
C LYS A 58 -43.94 33.69 -20.73
N GLY A 59 -42.77 33.77 -21.37
CA GLY A 59 -42.02 35.02 -21.51
C GLY A 59 -40.80 35.21 -20.62
N ILE A 60 -39.76 34.38 -20.75
CA ILE A 60 -38.38 34.78 -20.47
C ILE A 60 -37.47 34.15 -21.53
N PHE A 61 -36.70 34.99 -22.23
CA PHE A 61 -35.75 34.63 -23.26
C PHE A 61 -34.49 34.02 -22.62
N ILE A 62 -34.06 32.82 -23.06
CA ILE A 62 -32.78 32.22 -22.65
C ILE A 62 -31.95 32.03 -23.92
N PRO A 63 -30.77 32.68 -24.07
CA PRO A 63 -29.86 32.37 -25.17
C PRO A 63 -29.18 31.02 -24.93
N SER A 64 -29.14 30.23 -26.01
CA SER A 64 -28.41 28.97 -26.15
C SER A 64 -26.99 29.04 -25.57
N ILE A 65 -26.71 28.22 -24.55
CA ILE A 65 -25.35 27.94 -24.08
C ILE A 65 -25.08 26.45 -24.27
N LYS A 66 -24.12 26.15 -25.14
CA LYS A 66 -23.55 24.82 -25.41
C LYS A 66 -23.09 24.15 -24.11
N ALA A 67 -23.35 22.85 -24.02
CA ALA A 67 -23.03 21.96 -22.92
C ALA A 67 -21.54 22.02 -22.49
N THR A 68 -21.24 22.83 -21.47
CA THR A 68 -20.01 22.72 -20.68
C THR A 68 -20.28 23.30 -19.29
N ASN A 69 -19.94 22.55 -18.25
CA ASN A 69 -20.10 22.84 -16.81
C ASN A 69 -21.49 22.59 -16.22
N LEU A 70 -21.64 21.43 -15.57
CA LEU A 70 -22.66 21.22 -14.55
C LEU A 70 -22.30 22.07 -13.32
N ILE A 71 -22.76 23.32 -13.30
CA ILE A 71 -22.72 24.19 -12.13
C ILE A 71 -23.96 23.83 -11.29
N ILE A 72 -23.75 23.12 -10.19
CA ILE A 72 -24.76 23.06 -9.12
C ILE A 72 -24.81 24.48 -8.52
N ASN A 73 -25.93 25.17 -8.71
CA ASN A 73 -26.21 26.44 -8.06
C ASN A 73 -26.85 26.15 -6.70
N PHE A 74 -26.12 26.47 -5.62
CA PHE A 74 -26.71 26.63 -4.29
C PHE A 74 -27.28 28.04 -4.20
N ILE A 75 -28.59 28.16 -4.03
CA ILE A 75 -29.22 29.45 -3.71
C ILE A 75 -29.17 29.58 -2.19
N LEU A 76 -28.30 30.45 -1.70
CA LEU A 76 -28.34 30.95 -0.31
C LEU A 76 -29.33 32.12 -0.28
N LEU A 77 -30.49 31.93 0.32
CA LEU A 77 -31.35 33.05 0.69
C LEU A 77 -30.85 33.58 2.03
N SER A 78 -30.16 34.73 2.01
CA SER A 78 -29.99 35.57 3.20
C SER A 78 -30.77 36.87 2.98
N PRO A 79 -31.60 37.32 3.92
CA PRO A 79 -32.13 38.67 3.86
C PRO A 79 -30.97 39.64 4.17
N LYS A 80 -30.66 40.50 3.19
CA LYS A 80 -29.86 41.72 3.32
C LYS A 80 -28.41 41.60 3.84
N VAL A 81 -27.47 41.14 3.02
CA VAL A 81 -26.10 41.72 2.95
C VAL A 81 -25.48 41.43 1.58
N ASN A 82 -25.17 42.46 0.79
CA ASN A 82 -24.39 42.35 -0.44
C ASN A 82 -22.89 42.29 -0.09
N LEU A 83 -22.25 41.12 -0.20
CA LEU A 83 -20.79 41.00 -0.23
C LEU A 83 -20.37 40.01 -1.35
N PRO A 84 -19.36 40.35 -2.17
CA PRO A 84 -18.95 39.52 -3.30
C PRO A 84 -18.04 38.38 -2.83
N CYS A 85 -18.59 37.18 -2.65
CA CYS A 85 -17.80 36.00 -2.32
C CYS A 85 -17.15 35.40 -3.58
N LYS A 86 -15.85 35.65 -3.79
CA LYS A 86 -15.05 35.03 -4.87
C LYS A 86 -14.84 33.53 -4.58
N ARG A 87 -15.23 32.69 -5.55
CA ARG A 87 -14.79 31.30 -5.84
C ARG A 87 -13.97 30.59 -4.74
N LEU A 88 -14.66 29.99 -3.77
CA LEU A 88 -14.17 28.85 -3.00
C LEU A 88 -14.80 27.58 -3.59
N ARG A 89 -14.17 26.95 -4.59
CA ARG A 89 -14.63 25.67 -5.15
C ARG A 89 -13.44 24.74 -5.35
N GLY A 90 -13.41 23.63 -4.62
CA GLY A 90 -12.38 22.58 -4.71
C GLY A 90 -11.84 22.18 -3.33
N LEU A 91 -11.09 23.07 -2.68
CA LEU A 91 -10.41 22.75 -1.41
C LEU A 91 -11.38 22.47 -0.26
N ALA A 92 -12.50 23.20 -0.16
CA ALA A 92 -13.45 23.01 0.93
C ALA A 92 -14.15 21.64 0.85
N PHE A 93 -14.46 21.15 -0.36
CA PHE A 93 -15.03 19.82 -0.57
C PHE A 93 -14.01 18.71 -0.35
N ILE A 94 -12.76 18.89 -0.78
CA ILE A 94 -11.67 17.93 -0.50
C ILE A 94 -11.34 17.89 1.00
N ASN A 95 -11.36 19.05 1.68
CA ASN A 95 -11.15 19.12 3.12
C ASN A 95 -12.36 18.58 3.90
N GLN A 96 -13.60 18.79 3.43
CA GLN A 96 -14.78 18.14 4.00
C GLN A 96 -14.75 16.63 3.77
N MET A 97 -14.31 16.16 2.60
CA MET A 97 -14.10 14.73 2.36
C MET A 97 -12.95 14.20 3.23
N LYS A 98 -11.86 14.93 3.45
CA LYS A 98 -10.80 14.55 4.41
C LYS A 98 -11.24 14.60 5.88
N LEU A 99 -12.22 15.43 6.23
CA LEU A 99 -12.82 15.52 7.56
C LEU A 99 -13.91 14.45 7.77
N MET A 100 -14.62 14.06 6.70
CA MET A 100 -15.57 12.94 6.70
C MET A 100 -14.87 11.58 6.59
N PHE A 101 -13.69 11.55 5.96
CA PHE A 101 -12.72 10.46 5.97
C PHE A 101 -11.50 10.90 6.77
N GLU A 102 -11.72 11.36 8.00
CA GLU A 102 -10.64 11.34 8.99
C GLU A 102 -9.97 9.97 8.83
N GLN A 103 -8.69 9.99 8.44
CA GLN A 103 -7.82 8.91 8.87
C GLN A 103 -7.80 9.08 10.38
N GLU A 104 -8.82 8.52 11.04
CA GLU A 104 -8.66 8.01 12.39
C GLU A 104 -7.30 7.35 12.37
N THR A 105 -6.46 7.75 13.31
CA THR A 105 -5.19 7.09 13.60
C THR A 105 -5.54 5.64 13.95
N GLY A 106 -5.74 4.83 12.90
CA GLY A 106 -6.58 3.65 12.97
C GLY A 106 -5.98 2.68 13.94
N GLU A 107 -6.80 2.22 14.87
CA GLU A 107 -6.44 1.15 15.79
C GLU A 107 -5.73 0.03 15.03
N CYS A 108 -4.52 -0.29 15.49
CA CYS A 108 -3.70 -1.41 15.01
C CYS A 108 -4.55 -2.70 15.07
N PHE A 109 -4.85 -3.37 13.94
CA PHE A 109 -5.48 -4.72 13.95
C PHE A 109 -4.59 -5.81 14.55
N CYS A 110 -3.40 -5.40 14.98
CA CYS A 110 -2.36 -6.18 15.62
C CYS A 110 -2.85 -6.93 16.85
N ASN A 111 -3.60 -6.23 17.72
CA ASN A 111 -3.91 -6.70 19.07
C ASN A 111 -5.41 -6.83 19.30
N LYS A 112 -6.21 -6.90 18.23
CA LYS A 112 -7.65 -7.15 18.31
C LYS A 112 -8.09 -8.19 17.31
N ASP A 113 -9.21 -8.82 17.64
CA ASP A 113 -9.98 -9.61 16.71
C ASP A 113 -10.56 -8.72 15.61
N PHE A 114 -10.68 -9.25 14.40
CA PHE A 114 -11.28 -8.51 13.30
C PHE A 114 -12.78 -8.38 13.49
N ALA A 115 -13.33 -7.19 13.25
CA ALA A 115 -14.73 -7.04 12.89
C ALA A 115 -14.95 -7.32 11.39
N ALA A 116 -16.21 -7.56 11.00
CA ALA A 116 -16.59 -7.76 9.60
C ALA A 116 -16.17 -6.57 8.72
N GLU A 117 -16.40 -5.36 9.22
CA GLU A 117 -16.05 -4.08 8.59
C GLU A 117 -14.54 -3.93 8.41
N ASP A 118 -13.74 -4.45 9.33
CA ASP A 118 -12.28 -4.43 9.22
C ASP A 118 -11.84 -5.22 8.01
N LEU A 119 -12.28 -6.49 7.90
CA LEU A 119 -11.95 -7.36 6.77
C LEU A 119 -12.50 -6.82 5.46
N LYS A 120 -13.71 -6.28 5.45
CA LYS A 120 -14.29 -5.66 4.25
C LYS A 120 -13.46 -4.49 3.76
N ARG A 121 -13.06 -3.58 4.66
CA ARG A 121 -12.20 -2.43 4.32
C ARG A 121 -10.81 -2.87 3.85
N ILE A 122 -10.19 -3.81 4.57
CA ILE A 122 -8.87 -4.35 4.22
C ILE A 122 -8.93 -5.00 2.83
N LEU A 123 -9.89 -5.89 2.59
CA LEU A 123 -9.99 -6.62 1.33
C LEU A 123 -10.36 -5.70 0.17
N GLN A 124 -11.19 -4.67 0.41
CA GLN A 124 -11.48 -3.63 -0.58
C GLN A 124 -10.21 -2.90 -0.99
N TYR A 125 -9.39 -2.51 -0.02
CA TYR A 125 -8.12 -1.85 -0.28
C TYR A 125 -7.18 -2.77 -1.08
N VAL A 126 -7.00 -4.02 -0.64
CA VAL A 126 -6.08 -4.96 -1.30
C VAL A 126 -6.55 -5.30 -2.71
N ARG A 127 -7.83 -5.61 -2.94
CA ARG A 127 -8.37 -5.89 -4.28
C ARG A 127 -8.31 -4.67 -5.20
N TYR A 128 -8.44 -3.46 -4.67
CA TYR A 128 -8.30 -2.23 -5.46
C TYR A 128 -6.84 -1.97 -5.88
N ASN A 129 -5.89 -2.32 -5.02
CA ASN A 129 -4.46 -2.03 -5.19
C ASN A 129 -3.62 -3.22 -5.67
N THR A 130 -4.26 -4.34 -6.00
CA THR A 130 -3.68 -5.51 -6.70
C THR A 130 -4.28 -5.60 -8.09
N PHE A 131 -3.58 -6.23 -9.03
CA PHE A 131 -3.96 -6.16 -10.44
C PHE A 131 -3.72 -7.47 -11.19
N ALA A 132 -4.65 -7.82 -12.07
CA ALA A 132 -4.52 -8.89 -13.06
C ALA A 132 -4.73 -8.36 -14.48
N LYS A 133 -4.29 -9.14 -15.47
CA LYS A 133 -4.60 -8.86 -16.88
C LYS A 133 -5.98 -9.40 -17.21
N ASP A 134 -6.81 -8.59 -17.87
CA ASP A 134 -8.06 -9.05 -18.45
C ASP A 134 -7.81 -9.93 -19.70
N ARG A 135 -8.89 -10.46 -20.31
CA ARG A 135 -8.82 -11.27 -21.54
C ARG A 135 -8.17 -10.56 -22.73
N ARG A 136 -8.02 -9.23 -22.69
CA ARG A 136 -7.40 -8.40 -23.72
C ARG A 136 -5.97 -7.98 -23.32
N GLY A 137 -5.42 -8.55 -22.24
CA GLY A 137 -4.08 -8.26 -21.75
C GLY A 137 -3.96 -6.95 -20.96
N LYS A 138 -5.06 -6.22 -20.73
CA LYS A 138 -5.04 -4.94 -20.02
C LYS A 138 -5.01 -5.16 -18.51
N LYS A 139 -4.09 -4.47 -17.83
CA LYS A 139 -3.99 -4.49 -16.37
C LYS A 139 -5.20 -3.78 -15.75
N LYS A 140 -5.93 -4.48 -14.88
CA LYS A 140 -7.13 -4.03 -14.17
C LYS A 140 -7.04 -4.39 -12.69
N ALA A 141 -7.68 -3.60 -11.83
CA ALA A 141 -7.71 -3.91 -10.41
C ALA A 141 -8.46 -5.23 -10.17
N ILE A 142 -8.02 -6.04 -9.20
CA ILE A 142 -8.70 -7.29 -8.85
C ILE A 142 -10.17 -7.03 -8.49
N LEU A 143 -10.45 -5.89 -7.85
CA LEU A 143 -11.81 -5.46 -7.49
C LEU A 143 -12.77 -5.35 -8.69
N GLU A 144 -12.25 -5.07 -9.91
CA GLU A 144 -13.07 -5.02 -11.12
C GLU A 144 -13.53 -6.41 -11.58
N PHE A 145 -12.78 -7.46 -11.24
CA PHE A 145 -13.14 -8.85 -11.55
C PHE A 145 -13.92 -9.51 -10.42
N HIS A 146 -13.59 -9.16 -9.18
CA HIS A 146 -14.12 -9.76 -7.97
C HIS A 146 -14.65 -8.68 -7.02
N PRO A 147 -15.94 -8.29 -7.20
CA PRO A 147 -16.61 -7.28 -6.36
C PRO A 147 -16.53 -7.62 -4.88
N ILE A 148 -16.52 -6.60 -4.02
CA ILE A 148 -16.22 -6.76 -2.60
C ILE A 148 -17.28 -7.59 -1.86
N GLU A 149 -18.51 -7.61 -2.36
CA GLU A 149 -19.65 -8.33 -1.82
C GLU A 149 -19.57 -9.84 -2.06
N LYS A 150 -18.66 -10.28 -2.93
CA LYS A 150 -18.56 -11.68 -3.34
C LYS A 150 -17.37 -12.39 -2.70
N LEU A 151 -17.63 -13.12 -1.63
CA LEU A 151 -16.70 -14.05 -0.98
C LEU A 151 -17.02 -15.50 -1.39
N PHE A 152 -15.98 -16.32 -1.58
CA PHE A 152 -16.07 -17.78 -1.76
C PHE A 152 -17.18 -18.30 -2.70
N HIS A 153 -17.47 -17.54 -3.76
CA HIS A 153 -18.60 -17.76 -4.66
C HIS A 153 -18.26 -18.54 -5.93
N VAL A 154 -16.97 -18.80 -6.18
CA VAL A 154 -16.49 -19.36 -7.45
C VAL A 154 -16.43 -20.88 -7.41
N THR A 155 -15.71 -21.46 -6.45
CA THR A 155 -15.56 -22.92 -6.27
C THR A 155 -15.43 -23.27 -4.79
N GLY A 156 -15.83 -24.50 -4.44
CA GLY A 156 -15.66 -25.08 -3.10
C GLY A 156 -16.95 -25.36 -2.35
N GLY A 157 -18.08 -24.75 -2.73
CA GLY A 157 -19.39 -25.12 -2.22
C GLY A 157 -19.71 -24.60 -0.82
N VAL A 158 -19.04 -23.54 -0.36
CA VAL A 158 -19.40 -22.83 0.88
C VAL A 158 -20.86 -22.36 0.79
N PRO A 159 -21.76 -22.60 1.77
CA PRO A 159 -23.14 -22.11 1.75
C PRO A 159 -23.23 -20.58 1.60
N GLU A 160 -24.32 -20.04 1.05
CA GLU A 160 -24.42 -18.60 0.77
C GLU A 160 -24.44 -17.76 2.06
N GLU A 161 -25.09 -18.28 3.09
CA GLU A 161 -25.14 -17.73 4.45
C GLU A 161 -23.77 -17.60 5.12
N ASP A 162 -22.82 -18.47 4.75
CA ASP A 162 -21.45 -18.45 5.26
C ASP A 162 -20.51 -17.56 4.43
N ARG A 163 -20.94 -17.04 3.28
CA ARG A 163 -20.13 -16.18 2.38
C ARG A 163 -20.16 -14.70 2.80
N THR A 164 -20.15 -14.44 4.10
CA THR A 164 -20.28 -13.11 4.70
C THR A 164 -18.98 -12.68 5.39
N TYR A 165 -18.82 -11.37 5.61
CA TYR A 165 -17.63 -10.86 6.31
C TYR A 165 -17.69 -11.13 7.80
N GLU A 166 -18.90 -11.18 8.35
CA GLU A 166 -19.23 -11.57 9.71
C GLU A 166 -18.73 -12.98 9.96
N ARG A 167 -19.12 -13.91 9.09
CA ARG A 167 -18.69 -15.30 9.21
C ARG A 167 -17.19 -15.47 9.00
N LEU A 168 -16.62 -14.80 8.00
CA LEU A 168 -15.19 -14.82 7.75
C LEU A 168 -14.38 -14.28 8.94
N ALA A 169 -14.84 -13.20 9.57
CA ALA A 169 -14.19 -12.63 10.75
C ALA A 169 -14.23 -13.60 11.93
N GLU A 170 -15.40 -14.17 12.21
CA GLU A 170 -15.60 -15.16 13.27
C GLU A 170 -14.64 -16.34 13.14
N VAL A 171 -14.62 -17.02 11.98
CA VAL A 171 -13.80 -18.22 11.80
C VAL A 171 -12.30 -17.92 11.76
N LEU A 172 -11.89 -16.76 11.24
CA LEU A 172 -10.49 -16.34 11.26
C LEU A 172 -10.02 -16.06 12.68
N ASN A 173 -10.79 -15.30 13.46
CA ASN A 173 -10.43 -14.98 14.84
C ASN A 173 -10.36 -16.26 15.70
N ALA A 174 -11.34 -17.17 15.57
CA ALA A 174 -11.33 -18.45 16.26
C ALA A 174 -10.11 -19.31 15.89
N SER A 175 -9.83 -19.44 14.59
CA SER A 175 -8.64 -20.18 14.11
C SER A 175 -7.34 -19.54 14.57
N PHE A 176 -7.24 -18.21 14.52
CA PHE A 176 -6.04 -17.48 14.91
C PHE A 176 -5.74 -17.63 16.40
N ALA A 177 -6.76 -17.56 17.25
CA ALA A 177 -6.63 -17.82 18.68
C ALA A 177 -6.19 -19.26 18.96
N LYS A 178 -6.85 -20.25 18.34
CA LYS A 178 -6.55 -21.69 18.51
C LYS A 178 -5.11 -22.05 18.09
N HIS A 179 -4.62 -21.44 17.00
CA HIS A 179 -3.34 -21.81 16.38
C HIS A 179 -2.18 -20.86 16.64
N GLY A 180 -2.39 -19.80 17.43
CA GLY A 180 -1.34 -18.87 17.81
C GLY A 180 -0.93 -17.90 16.70
N ILE A 181 -1.85 -17.51 15.83
CA ILE A 181 -1.66 -16.49 14.77
C ILE A 181 -2.07 -15.14 15.34
N THR A 182 -1.32 -14.71 16.35
CA THR A 182 -1.74 -13.61 17.24
C THR A 182 -1.08 -12.29 16.87
N GLN A 183 0.15 -12.32 16.33
CA GLN A 183 0.87 -11.10 15.98
C GLN A 183 0.39 -10.53 14.65
N CYS A 184 0.57 -9.22 14.50
CA CYS A 184 0.17 -8.52 13.30
C CYS A 184 0.86 -9.04 12.04
N SER A 185 2.16 -9.34 12.12
CA SER A 185 2.90 -9.96 11.03
C SER A 185 2.36 -11.34 10.69
N HIS A 186 2.00 -12.16 11.69
CA HIS A 186 1.35 -13.45 11.47
C HIS A 186 0.07 -13.29 10.65
N LYS A 187 -0.84 -12.40 11.09
CA LYS A 187 -2.12 -12.14 10.42
C LYS A 187 -1.92 -11.61 8.99
N ILE A 188 -1.01 -10.66 8.78
CA ILE A 188 -0.72 -10.08 7.46
C ILE A 188 -0.16 -11.13 6.50
N HIS A 189 0.83 -11.92 6.94
CA HIS A 189 1.39 -12.98 6.09
C HIS A 189 0.38 -14.08 5.82
N TYR A 190 -0.44 -14.43 6.80
CA TYR A 190 -1.51 -15.42 6.63
C TYR A 190 -2.51 -14.95 5.57
N LEU A 191 -3.05 -13.74 5.72
CA LEU A 191 -4.02 -13.16 4.79
C LEU A 191 -3.43 -12.98 3.40
N ALA A 192 -2.15 -12.60 3.27
CA ALA A 192 -1.47 -12.46 2.00
C ALA A 192 -1.34 -13.79 1.24
N ASN A 193 -1.03 -14.87 1.95
CA ASN A 193 -0.97 -16.20 1.34
C ASN A 193 -2.37 -16.72 1.03
N MET A 194 -3.32 -16.60 1.97
CA MET A 194 -4.72 -16.93 1.75
C MET A 194 -5.30 -16.20 0.54
N TYR A 195 -4.95 -14.92 0.34
CA TYR A 195 -5.37 -14.13 -0.80
C TYR A 195 -4.98 -14.77 -2.14
N VAL A 196 -3.86 -15.48 -2.23
CA VAL A 196 -3.46 -16.17 -3.46
C VAL A 196 -4.06 -17.57 -3.52
N GLU A 197 -4.05 -18.33 -2.42
CA GLU A 197 -4.59 -19.69 -2.36
C GLU A 197 -6.08 -19.75 -2.68
N THR A 198 -6.83 -18.74 -2.24
CA THR A 198 -8.29 -18.65 -2.42
C THR A 198 -8.70 -17.89 -3.67
N ASN A 199 -7.75 -17.59 -4.57
CA ASN A 199 -7.98 -16.72 -5.72
C ASN A 199 -8.71 -15.43 -5.31
N TYR A 200 -8.07 -14.67 -4.42
CA TYR A 200 -8.53 -13.37 -3.92
C TYR A 200 -9.75 -13.44 -3.01
N PHE A 201 -9.89 -14.48 -2.18
CA PHE A 201 -11.07 -14.75 -1.33
C PHE A 201 -12.33 -15.08 -2.13
N THR A 202 -12.19 -15.77 -3.28
CA THR A 202 -13.33 -16.12 -4.13
C THR A 202 -13.55 -17.61 -4.30
N ALA A 203 -12.56 -18.43 -3.99
CA ALA A 203 -12.60 -19.88 -4.11
C ALA A 203 -11.99 -20.52 -2.85
N THR A 204 -12.57 -21.63 -2.41
CA THR A 204 -11.99 -22.50 -1.36
C THR A 204 -11.59 -23.87 -1.92
N GLU A 205 -11.70 -24.06 -3.23
CA GLU A 205 -11.25 -25.26 -3.92
C GLU A 205 -10.46 -24.90 -5.19
N GLU A 206 -9.31 -25.55 -5.37
CA GLU A 206 -8.47 -25.43 -6.55
C GLU A 206 -9.22 -25.81 -7.84
N PHE A 207 -9.01 -25.02 -8.89
CA PHE A 207 -9.58 -25.26 -10.20
C PHE A 207 -9.03 -26.52 -10.86
N GLY A 208 -9.90 -27.22 -11.61
CA GLY A 208 -9.54 -28.42 -12.35
C GLY A 208 -9.55 -29.70 -11.51
N ASN A 209 -9.68 -30.83 -12.21
CA ASN A 209 -9.81 -32.17 -11.62
C ASN A 209 -8.81 -33.17 -12.22
N LYS A 210 -7.74 -32.69 -12.88
CA LYS A 210 -6.73 -33.52 -13.55
C LYS A 210 -5.37 -33.45 -12.84
N HIS A 211 -5.38 -33.30 -11.51
CA HIS A 211 -4.19 -33.17 -10.70
C HIS A 211 -3.64 -34.55 -10.30
N SER A 212 -2.31 -34.70 -10.19
CA SER A 212 -1.67 -35.96 -9.80
C SER A 212 -1.92 -36.35 -8.34
N TYR A 213 -2.33 -35.39 -7.52
CA TYR A 213 -2.60 -35.52 -6.08
C TYR A 213 -4.10 -35.61 -5.77
N MET A 214 -4.94 -35.98 -6.76
CA MET A 214 -6.33 -36.32 -6.50
C MET A 214 -6.45 -37.55 -5.58
N PRO A 215 -7.45 -37.63 -4.68
CA PRO A 215 -8.56 -36.69 -4.51
C PRO A 215 -8.23 -35.44 -3.65
N TYR A 216 -7.08 -35.41 -3.00
CA TYR A 216 -6.65 -34.41 -2.02
C TYR A 216 -6.05 -33.14 -2.66
N LYS A 217 -6.70 -32.60 -3.69
CA LYS A 217 -6.35 -31.29 -4.30
C LYS A 217 -6.50 -30.11 -3.33
N GLY A 218 -5.98 -28.95 -3.72
CA GLY A 218 -5.95 -27.76 -2.88
C GLY A 218 -7.35 -27.34 -2.43
N ARG A 219 -7.56 -27.25 -1.11
CA ARG A 219 -8.83 -26.80 -0.47
C ARG A 219 -8.56 -25.96 0.77
N GLY A 220 -9.54 -25.16 1.15
CA GLY A 220 -9.55 -24.34 2.36
C GLY A 220 -8.94 -22.96 2.16
N PHE A 221 -8.60 -22.28 3.26
CA PHE A 221 -8.01 -20.93 3.24
C PHE A 221 -6.53 -20.94 2.86
N GLN A 222 -5.83 -22.02 3.18
CA GLN A 222 -4.52 -22.34 2.64
C GLN A 222 -4.56 -23.77 2.13
N GLN A 223 -3.88 -24.03 1.01
CA GLN A 223 -3.84 -25.38 0.46
C GLN A 223 -3.06 -26.29 1.41
N VAL A 224 -3.79 -27.17 2.11
CA VAL A 224 -3.18 -28.21 2.95
C VAL A 224 -2.73 -29.42 2.13
N THR A 225 -2.89 -29.42 0.81
CA THR A 225 -2.36 -30.49 -0.05
C THR A 225 -0.85 -30.60 0.13
N ASP A 226 -0.38 -31.79 0.50
CA ASP A 226 1.05 -32.02 0.63
C ASP A 226 1.72 -32.05 -0.76
N TRP A 227 2.75 -31.21 -0.93
CA TRP A 227 3.58 -31.15 -2.12
C TRP A 227 4.20 -32.50 -2.49
N ASN A 228 4.56 -33.32 -1.50
CA ASN A 228 5.12 -34.64 -1.72
C ASN A 228 4.06 -35.68 -2.08
N HIS A 229 2.78 -35.38 -1.85
CA HIS A 229 1.68 -36.30 -2.15
C HIS A 229 1.63 -36.67 -3.63
N GLY A 230 1.91 -35.71 -4.52
CA GLY A 230 2.00 -35.94 -5.97
C GLY A 230 3.30 -36.61 -6.43
N LYS A 231 4.28 -36.79 -5.53
CA LYS A 231 5.59 -37.41 -5.81
C LYS A 231 5.77 -38.78 -5.14
N ALA A 232 4.91 -39.11 -4.19
CA ALA A 232 4.91 -40.40 -3.49
C ALA A 232 4.65 -41.56 -4.48
N LYS A 233 5.51 -42.57 -4.44
CA LYS A 233 5.50 -43.70 -5.37
C LYS A 233 4.57 -44.82 -4.89
N THR A 234 4.33 -44.89 -3.57
CA THR A 234 3.49 -45.90 -2.94
C THR A 234 2.31 -45.29 -2.21
N LYS A 235 1.26 -46.10 -1.96
CA LYS A 235 0.10 -45.71 -1.15
C LYS A 235 0.53 -45.36 0.29
N ALA A 236 1.43 -46.15 0.88
CA ALA A 236 1.93 -45.92 2.23
C ALA A 236 2.72 -44.60 2.34
N GLU A 237 3.50 -44.23 1.32
CA GLU A 237 4.17 -42.92 1.28
C GLU A 237 3.14 -41.78 1.20
N ARG A 238 2.12 -41.90 0.35
CA ARG A 238 1.03 -40.91 0.24
C ARG A 238 0.32 -40.68 1.57
N GLU A 239 0.01 -41.77 2.28
CA GLU A 239 -0.64 -41.70 3.60
C GLU A 239 0.25 -41.04 4.65
N ARG A 240 1.53 -41.38 4.70
CA ARG A 240 2.47 -40.83 5.67
C ARG A 240 2.73 -39.34 5.51
N THR A 241 2.69 -38.82 4.28
CA THR A 241 2.99 -37.41 4.02
C THR A 241 1.74 -36.54 3.91
N SER A 242 0.55 -37.14 3.87
CA SER A 242 -0.72 -36.42 3.75
C SER A 242 -1.03 -35.56 4.97
N ASN A 243 -1.10 -34.24 4.76
CA ASN A 243 -1.61 -33.30 5.76
C ASN A 243 -3.09 -33.51 6.08
N TYR A 244 -3.91 -33.98 5.13
CA TYR A 244 -5.31 -34.31 5.41
C TYR A 244 -5.39 -35.41 6.46
N LYS A 245 -4.59 -36.47 6.30
CA LYS A 245 -4.51 -37.55 7.28
C LYS A 245 -3.94 -37.07 8.61
N ALA A 246 -2.84 -36.33 8.57
CA ALA A 246 -2.20 -35.84 9.79
C ALA A 246 -3.09 -34.88 10.60
N TYR A 247 -3.98 -34.13 9.94
CA TYR A 247 -5.01 -33.35 10.62
C TYR A 247 -6.07 -34.27 11.23
N SER A 248 -6.63 -35.20 10.44
CA SER A 248 -7.66 -36.16 10.91
C SER A 248 -7.23 -37.00 12.10
N ASP A 249 -5.96 -37.41 12.14
CA ASP A 249 -5.41 -38.23 13.23
C ASP A 249 -5.18 -37.42 14.52
N GLY A 250 -5.28 -36.09 14.47
CA GLY A 250 -5.11 -35.22 15.63
C GLY A 250 -6.27 -35.32 16.61
N GLU A 251 -5.96 -35.37 17.90
CA GLU A 251 -6.99 -35.42 18.95
C GLU A 251 -7.93 -34.21 18.88
N GLY A 252 -9.24 -34.49 18.90
CA GLY A 252 -10.29 -33.46 18.81
C GLY A 252 -10.50 -32.87 17.41
N ASN A 253 -9.74 -33.29 16.40
CA ASN A 253 -9.95 -32.85 15.03
C ASN A 253 -11.04 -33.68 14.35
N GLN A 254 -11.81 -33.01 13.49
CA GLN A 254 -12.75 -33.69 12.63
C GLN A 254 -12.01 -34.47 11.53
N ASP A 255 -12.48 -35.68 11.24
CA ASP A 255 -11.94 -36.45 10.12
C ASP A 255 -12.28 -35.78 8.77
N ILE A 256 -11.23 -35.38 8.05
CA ILE A 256 -11.25 -34.82 6.69
C ILE A 256 -10.55 -35.73 5.67
N TYR A 257 -10.07 -36.90 6.07
CA TYR A 257 -9.27 -37.78 5.23
C TYR A 257 -10.10 -38.93 4.65
N SER A 258 -10.96 -39.54 5.46
CA SER A 258 -11.68 -40.75 5.06
C SER A 258 -12.84 -40.47 4.10
N GLY A 259 -13.09 -41.42 3.19
CA GLY A 259 -14.22 -41.35 2.25
C GLY A 259 -14.21 -40.05 1.45
N THR A 260 -15.33 -39.32 1.48
CA THR A 260 -15.50 -38.02 0.82
C THR A 260 -15.34 -36.82 1.77
N ASN A 261 -14.90 -37.04 3.02
CA ASN A 261 -14.80 -35.98 4.02
C ASN A 261 -13.83 -34.86 3.61
N TYR A 262 -12.85 -35.14 2.74
CA TYR A 262 -11.93 -34.12 2.21
C TYR A 262 -12.64 -32.97 1.47
N LEU A 263 -13.87 -33.20 0.96
CA LEU A 263 -14.67 -32.16 0.31
C LEU A 263 -15.10 -31.07 1.31
N LYS A 264 -15.27 -31.44 2.58
CA LYS A 264 -15.70 -30.51 3.64
C LYS A 264 -14.70 -29.38 3.86
N VAL A 265 -13.40 -29.61 3.62
CA VAL A 265 -12.36 -28.56 3.71
C VAL A 265 -12.63 -27.39 2.76
N ALA A 266 -13.36 -27.61 1.67
CA ALA A 266 -13.77 -26.55 0.75
C ALA A 266 -15.16 -25.97 1.06
N SER A 267 -16.10 -26.77 1.55
CA SER A 267 -17.50 -26.36 1.72
C SER A 267 -17.84 -25.86 3.12
N ASP A 268 -17.09 -26.25 4.14
CA ASP A 268 -17.27 -25.84 5.52
C ASP A 268 -16.23 -24.77 5.85
N ILE A 269 -16.71 -23.56 6.13
CA ILE A 269 -15.84 -22.40 6.34
C ILE A 269 -15.08 -22.47 7.66
N GLU A 270 -15.59 -23.17 8.68
CA GLU A 270 -14.88 -23.42 9.93
C GLU A 270 -13.72 -24.38 9.70
N LEU A 271 -13.97 -25.50 9.01
CA LEU A 271 -12.91 -26.46 8.67
C LEU A 271 -11.88 -25.85 7.72
N ALA A 272 -12.31 -25.00 6.77
CA ALA A 272 -11.39 -24.28 5.89
C ALA A 272 -10.43 -23.37 6.68
N ALA A 273 -10.91 -22.70 7.73
CA ALA A 273 -10.11 -21.86 8.60
C ALA A 273 -9.25 -22.68 9.58
N ASP A 274 -9.80 -23.71 10.19
CA ASP A 274 -9.13 -24.52 11.22
C ASP A 274 -7.99 -25.36 10.64
N THR A 275 -8.22 -26.03 9.51
CA THR A 275 -7.17 -26.81 8.81
C THR A 275 -6.02 -25.94 8.35
N SER A 276 -6.32 -24.74 7.86
CA SER A 276 -5.33 -23.74 7.45
C SER A 276 -4.51 -23.22 8.64
N GLY A 277 -5.16 -22.88 9.75
CA GLY A 277 -4.48 -22.48 10.98
C GLY A 277 -3.62 -23.61 11.58
N TRP A 278 -4.13 -24.84 11.57
CA TRP A 278 -3.39 -26.02 12.01
C TRP A 278 -2.13 -26.24 11.17
N PHE A 279 -2.24 -26.13 9.83
CA PHE A 279 -1.10 -26.29 8.95
C PHE A 279 -0.06 -25.19 9.19
N TRP A 280 -0.51 -23.95 9.35
CA TRP A 280 0.34 -22.80 9.66
C TRP A 280 1.18 -23.04 10.93
N LYS A 281 0.55 -23.54 12.00
CA LYS A 281 1.21 -23.92 13.25
C LYS A 281 2.16 -25.09 13.04
N ARG A 282 1.70 -26.18 12.41
CA ARG A 282 2.48 -27.40 12.15
C ARG A 282 3.75 -27.13 11.35
N ALA A 283 3.68 -26.27 10.33
CA ALA A 283 4.82 -25.88 9.49
C ALA A 283 5.69 -24.79 10.13
N ASN A 284 5.35 -24.33 11.35
CA ASN A 284 6.06 -23.30 12.09
C ASN A 284 6.26 -22.02 11.24
N ILE A 285 5.18 -21.55 10.60
CA ILE A 285 5.24 -20.43 9.65
C ILE A 285 5.39 -19.07 10.38
N ASN A 286 4.93 -18.99 11.64
CA ASN A 286 5.11 -17.82 12.49
C ASN A 286 6.57 -17.34 12.53
N VAL A 287 7.56 -18.25 12.57
CA VAL A 287 8.99 -17.88 12.60
C VAL A 287 9.43 -17.06 11.38
N ASP A 288 8.86 -17.32 10.20
CA ASP A 288 9.19 -16.55 9.00
C ASP A 288 8.36 -15.27 8.94
N ALA A 289 7.09 -15.32 9.36
CA ALA A 289 6.23 -14.14 9.45
C ALA A 289 6.79 -13.11 10.46
N GLU A 290 7.35 -13.56 11.58
CA GLU A 290 8.02 -12.71 12.58
C GLU A 290 9.23 -11.99 12.04
N LYS A 291 9.91 -12.57 11.04
CA LYS A 291 11.02 -11.93 10.33
C LYS A 291 10.55 -11.06 9.16
N ASP A 292 9.23 -10.91 9.00
CA ASP A 292 8.58 -10.25 7.86
C ASP A 292 9.02 -10.88 6.51
N ASP A 293 9.30 -12.19 6.50
CA ASP A 293 9.83 -12.94 5.36
C ASP A 293 8.70 -13.58 4.52
N ILE A 294 8.23 -12.85 3.52
CA ILE A 294 7.20 -13.34 2.61
C ILE A 294 7.69 -14.52 1.75
N PHE A 295 9.00 -14.64 1.51
CA PHE A 295 9.57 -15.79 0.81
C PHE A 295 9.51 -17.05 1.68
N GLY A 296 9.97 -16.98 2.92
CA GLY A 296 9.90 -18.09 3.87
C GLY A 296 8.47 -18.60 4.08
N THR A 297 7.53 -17.69 4.33
CA THR A 297 6.11 -18.06 4.50
C THR A 297 5.50 -18.68 3.24
N ALA A 298 5.68 -18.06 2.06
CA ALA A 298 5.14 -18.59 0.81
C ALA A 298 5.81 -19.93 0.40
N LYS A 299 7.10 -20.08 0.68
CA LYS A 299 7.86 -21.32 0.47
C LYS A 299 7.25 -22.47 1.25
N LYS A 300 6.99 -22.30 2.54
CA LYS A 300 6.41 -23.36 3.39
C LYS A 300 5.02 -23.78 2.94
N ILE A 301 4.22 -22.85 2.43
CA ILE A 301 2.86 -23.13 1.98
C ILE A 301 2.84 -23.84 0.62
N ASN A 302 3.67 -23.39 -0.33
CA ASN A 302 3.54 -23.84 -1.71
C ASN A 302 4.62 -24.85 -2.15
N ASN A 303 5.88 -24.64 -1.76
CA ASN A 303 6.99 -25.49 -2.16
C ASN A 303 8.14 -25.40 -1.13
N PRO A 304 8.12 -26.23 -0.08
CA PRO A 304 9.10 -26.17 1.00
C PRO A 304 10.56 -26.34 0.56
N SER A 305 10.81 -26.87 -0.63
CA SER A 305 12.14 -27.05 -1.21
C SER A 305 12.59 -25.89 -2.10
N ALA A 306 11.79 -24.82 -2.23
CA ALA A 306 12.13 -23.68 -3.09
C ALA A 306 13.44 -23.01 -2.63
N LYS A 307 14.34 -22.78 -3.60
CA LYS A 307 15.59 -22.02 -3.44
C LYS A 307 15.50 -20.62 -4.05
N SER A 308 14.43 -20.33 -4.79
CA SER A 308 14.19 -19.04 -5.43
C SER A 308 12.71 -18.74 -5.50
N THR A 309 12.37 -17.47 -5.61
CA THR A 309 11.00 -16.95 -5.74
C THR A 309 10.26 -17.50 -6.95
N LYS A 310 10.99 -17.77 -8.05
CA LYS A 310 10.45 -18.35 -9.29
C LYS A 310 9.90 -19.77 -9.11
N SER A 311 10.33 -20.48 -8.08
CA SER A 311 9.91 -21.85 -7.77
C SER A 311 8.64 -21.92 -6.91
N ILE A 312 8.07 -20.76 -6.56
CA ILE A 312 6.87 -20.63 -5.74
C ILE A 312 5.74 -20.13 -6.65
N ASN A 313 4.66 -20.90 -6.75
CA ASN A 313 3.51 -20.53 -7.54
C ASN A 313 2.81 -19.29 -6.94
N GLY A 314 2.56 -18.30 -7.80
CA GLY A 314 1.91 -17.05 -7.42
C GLY A 314 2.75 -16.15 -6.51
N TYR A 315 4.07 -16.37 -6.38
CA TYR A 315 4.92 -15.60 -5.46
C TYR A 315 4.80 -14.09 -5.62
N ASP A 316 4.88 -13.59 -6.86
CA ASP A 316 4.77 -12.15 -7.13
C ASP A 316 3.44 -11.58 -6.61
N MET A 317 2.34 -12.34 -6.73
CA MET A 317 1.04 -11.93 -6.21
C MET A 317 0.99 -12.00 -4.68
N ARG A 318 1.59 -13.03 -4.05
CA ARG A 318 1.69 -13.13 -2.58
C ARG A 318 2.45 -11.94 -2.01
N ARG A 319 3.57 -11.59 -2.65
CA ARG A 319 4.42 -10.45 -2.28
C ARG A 319 3.67 -9.12 -2.40
N VAL A 320 2.99 -8.89 -3.53
CA VAL A 320 2.18 -7.68 -3.71
C VAL A 320 1.03 -7.63 -2.70
N ALA A 321 0.31 -8.74 -2.50
CA ALA A 321 -0.77 -8.83 -1.52
C ALA A 321 -0.25 -8.51 -0.11
N TRP A 322 0.88 -9.09 0.30
CA TRP A 322 1.54 -8.83 1.57
C TRP A 322 1.82 -7.34 1.79
N ILE A 323 2.41 -6.64 0.80
CA ILE A 323 2.59 -5.18 0.87
C ILE A 323 1.25 -4.46 1.04
N LYS A 324 0.22 -4.85 0.28
CA LYS A 324 -1.09 -4.19 0.34
C LYS A 324 -1.84 -4.48 1.64
N PHE A 325 -1.63 -5.64 2.25
CA PHE A 325 -2.11 -5.92 3.60
C PHE A 325 -1.37 -5.06 4.63
N LYS A 326 -0.05 -4.87 4.52
CA LYS A 326 0.70 -3.94 5.41
C LYS A 326 0.16 -2.51 5.32
N GLU A 327 -0.09 -2.01 4.10
CA GLU A 327 -0.71 -0.70 3.86
C GLU A 327 -2.12 -0.63 4.47
N ALA A 328 -2.96 -1.66 4.25
CA ALA A 328 -4.32 -1.73 4.78
C ALA A 328 -4.38 -1.85 6.31
N PHE A 329 -3.36 -2.46 6.92
CA PHE A 329 -3.14 -2.50 8.38
C PHE A 329 -2.48 -1.20 8.84
N ASN A 330 -3.04 -0.06 8.45
CA ASN A 330 -2.56 1.27 8.81
C ASN A 330 -1.05 1.47 8.56
N ASN A 331 -0.54 1.07 7.39
CA ASN A 331 0.89 1.16 7.05
C ASN A 331 1.83 0.49 8.06
N TYR A 332 1.51 -0.73 8.49
CA TYR A 332 2.40 -1.57 9.29
C TYR A 332 3.82 -1.63 8.67
N PRO A 333 4.90 -1.53 9.47
CA PRO A 333 4.95 -1.41 10.93
C PRO A 333 4.87 0.04 11.46
N TYR A 334 4.65 1.05 10.62
CA TYR A 334 4.94 2.45 10.97
C TYR A 334 3.86 3.17 11.77
N ASN A 335 2.58 2.91 11.50
CA ASN A 335 1.49 3.44 12.36
C ASN A 335 0.87 2.36 13.25
N CYS A 336 1.31 1.12 13.09
CA CYS A 336 1.02 0.06 14.03
C CYS A 336 2.02 0.18 15.18
N VAL A 337 1.53 0.24 16.42
CA VAL A 337 2.39 0.03 17.59
C VAL A 337 2.75 -1.46 17.63
N THR A 338 3.53 -1.92 16.66
CA THR A 338 4.36 -3.09 16.86
C THR A 338 5.34 -2.70 17.93
N ASP A 339 5.38 -3.49 18.98
CA ASP A 339 6.53 -3.57 19.86
C ASP A 339 7.78 -3.69 18.98
N ALA A 340 8.48 -2.57 18.75
CA ALA A 340 9.62 -2.49 17.86
C ALA A 340 10.79 -3.36 18.37
N SER A 341 10.69 -3.88 19.59
CA SER A 341 11.61 -4.87 20.14
C SER A 341 11.44 -6.28 19.57
N LYS A 342 10.34 -6.58 18.85
CA LYS A 342 9.97 -7.94 18.41
C LYS A 342 10.03 -8.18 16.90
N ASN A 343 10.38 -7.16 16.11
CA ASN A 343 10.68 -7.33 14.69
C ASN A 343 11.96 -6.57 14.31
N PRO A 344 13.12 -6.94 14.89
CA PRO A 344 14.36 -6.24 14.63
C PRO A 344 14.86 -6.60 13.24
N ARG A 345 14.70 -5.67 12.28
CA ARG A 345 15.91 -5.36 11.50
C ARG A 345 16.85 -4.74 12.51
N GLU A 346 17.96 -5.41 12.82
CA GLU A 346 19.04 -4.78 13.56
C GLU A 346 19.53 -3.62 12.71
N TYR A 347 19.05 -2.44 13.06
CA TYR A 347 19.60 -1.20 12.57
C TYR A 347 20.77 -0.85 13.48
N GLY A 348 21.93 -0.65 12.88
CA GLY A 348 23.07 -0.14 13.64
C GLY A 348 22.83 1.28 14.17
N GLU A 349 23.89 1.84 14.72
CA GLU A 349 23.94 3.25 15.11
C GLU A 349 24.44 4.11 13.94
N GLY A 350 24.21 5.42 14.03
CA GLY A 350 24.65 6.37 13.00
C GLY A 350 23.53 6.87 12.09
N VAL A 351 23.86 7.92 11.33
CA VAL A 351 22.90 8.65 10.50
C VAL A 351 22.40 7.80 9.32
N LEU A 352 23.23 6.93 8.74
CA LEU A 352 22.84 6.02 7.67
C LEU A 352 21.77 5.04 8.12
N GLU A 353 21.85 4.53 9.34
CA GLU A 353 20.86 3.61 9.89
C GLU A 353 19.56 4.34 10.26
N GLU A 354 19.64 5.58 10.77
CA GLU A 354 18.47 6.45 10.90
C GLU A 354 17.80 6.70 9.54
N MET A 355 18.58 7.00 8.51
CA MET A 355 18.06 7.23 7.17
C MET A 355 17.51 5.94 6.56
N ARG A 356 18.08 4.78 6.87
CA ARG A 356 17.58 3.48 6.41
C ARG A 356 16.23 3.14 7.06
N LYS A 357 16.10 3.35 8.37
CA LYS A 357 14.80 3.26 9.07
C LYS A 357 13.76 4.12 8.37
N TRP A 358 14.13 5.35 8.00
CA TRP A 358 13.22 6.26 7.30
C TRP A 358 12.94 5.84 5.85
N ALA A 359 13.94 5.38 5.11
CA ALA A 359 13.75 4.87 3.76
C ALA A 359 12.73 3.73 3.74
N ASP A 360 12.88 2.82 4.71
CA ASP A 360 11.99 1.69 4.91
C ASP A 360 10.57 2.12 5.33
N GLN A 361 10.33 3.36 5.80
CA GLN A 361 8.98 3.89 6.08
C GLN A 361 8.07 3.96 4.87
N HIS A 362 8.65 3.90 3.67
CA HIS A 362 7.92 3.96 2.41
C HIS A 362 6.99 5.16 2.30
N VAL A 363 7.43 6.31 2.84
CA VAL A 363 6.67 7.56 2.76
C VAL A 363 6.52 7.97 1.30
N GLN A 364 5.42 8.65 0.98
CA GLN A 364 5.02 8.87 -0.40
C GLN A 364 6.07 9.69 -1.17
N TYR A 365 6.42 9.26 -2.39
CA TYR A 365 7.18 10.13 -3.28
C TYR A 365 6.31 11.28 -3.75
N LYS A 366 6.76 12.52 -3.50
CA LYS A 366 6.07 13.72 -3.96
C LYS A 366 7.05 14.86 -4.20
N GLN A 367 7.04 15.39 -5.42
CA GLN A 367 7.72 16.63 -5.73
C GLN A 367 6.87 17.80 -5.23
N GLU A 368 7.23 18.31 -4.06
CA GLU A 368 6.70 19.55 -3.50
C GLU A 368 7.62 20.73 -3.90
N GLY A 369 7.07 21.93 -4.03
CA GLY A 369 7.84 23.14 -4.30
C GLY A 369 8.28 23.84 -3.01
N GLU A 370 9.45 24.52 -3.04
CA GLU A 370 9.85 25.46 -1.99
C GLU A 370 9.42 26.89 -2.33
N TRP A 371 9.41 27.79 -1.34
CA TRP A 371 8.93 29.16 -1.52
C TRP A 371 9.82 29.91 -2.52
N ILE A 372 9.26 30.22 -3.68
CA ILE A 372 9.83 31.16 -4.64
C ILE A 372 8.91 32.38 -4.63
N LYS A 373 9.46 33.58 -4.41
CA LYS A 373 8.71 34.84 -4.46
C LYS A 373 7.75 34.86 -5.67
N GLY A 374 6.45 34.81 -5.43
CA GLY A 374 5.40 35.03 -6.44
C GLY A 374 4.65 33.80 -6.97
N VAL A 375 4.98 32.55 -6.58
CA VAL A 375 4.22 31.36 -6.98
C VAL A 375 3.91 30.50 -5.75
N GLY A 376 2.63 30.29 -5.43
CA GLY A 376 2.21 29.57 -4.23
C GLY A 376 2.63 28.10 -4.24
N THR A 377 3.37 27.69 -3.22
CA THR A 377 3.77 26.29 -2.94
C THR A 377 3.65 25.99 -1.43
N THR A 378 3.75 24.71 -1.04
CA THR A 378 3.39 24.17 0.28
C THR A 378 4.44 24.38 1.39
N GLY A 379 5.71 24.67 1.03
CA GLY A 379 6.80 24.86 2.01
C GLY A 379 7.30 23.58 2.69
N PHE A 380 6.86 22.40 2.21
CA PHE A 380 7.12 21.13 2.90
C PHE A 380 8.54 20.59 2.77
N ARG A 381 9.30 20.96 1.74
CA ARG A 381 10.65 20.42 1.50
C ARG A 381 11.63 20.67 2.66
N THR A 382 11.45 21.76 3.39
CA THR A 382 12.29 22.15 4.54
C THR A 382 11.60 21.98 5.89
N ALA A 383 10.28 21.82 5.89
CA ALA A 383 9.51 21.64 7.11
C ALA A 383 9.81 20.29 7.79
N GLN A 384 9.69 20.29 9.12
CA GLN A 384 9.86 19.11 9.98
C GLN A 384 8.51 18.64 10.57
N THR A 385 7.38 19.05 9.98
CA THR A 385 6.06 18.62 10.43
C THR A 385 5.79 17.18 9.98
N LYS A 386 4.92 16.45 10.69
CA LYS A 386 4.50 15.09 10.31
C LYS A 386 4.03 15.00 8.85
N GLU A 387 3.30 16.01 8.37
CA GLU A 387 2.80 16.07 7.00
C GLU A 387 3.91 16.27 5.96
N ALA A 388 4.97 17.01 6.29
CA ALA A 388 6.15 17.17 5.45
C ALA A 388 7.05 15.94 5.46
N LEU A 389 7.17 15.27 6.61
CA LEU A 389 7.97 14.04 6.73
C LEU A 389 7.29 12.82 6.07
N GLY A 390 5.96 12.87 5.91
CA GLY A 390 5.16 11.83 5.25
C GLY A 390 5.22 11.82 3.72
N ARG A 391 5.94 12.76 3.09
CA ARG A 391 6.15 12.79 1.64
C ARG A 391 7.43 13.52 1.27
N MET A 392 8.18 13.02 0.29
CA MET A 392 9.37 13.73 -0.19
C MET A 392 9.81 13.26 -1.57
N ASP A 393 10.67 14.05 -2.23
CA ASP A 393 11.38 13.60 -3.43
C ASP A 393 12.83 13.21 -3.16
N CYS A 394 13.52 12.72 -4.19
CA CYS A 394 14.87 12.18 -4.09
C CYS A 394 15.89 13.18 -3.55
N SER A 395 15.85 14.42 -4.03
CA SER A 395 16.77 15.46 -3.59
C SER A 395 16.44 15.99 -2.19
N GLU A 396 15.16 16.01 -1.80
CA GLU A 396 14.75 16.30 -0.43
C GLU A 396 15.24 15.22 0.55
N PHE A 397 15.14 13.94 0.19
CA PHE A 397 15.66 12.83 0.99
C PHE A 397 17.16 13.00 1.27
N VAL A 398 17.94 13.38 0.25
CA VAL A 398 19.38 13.69 0.39
C VAL A 398 19.62 14.92 1.26
N CYS A 399 18.84 16.00 1.12
CA CYS A 399 18.98 17.17 1.98
C CYS A 399 18.72 16.84 3.46
N ARG A 400 17.76 15.95 3.74
CA ARG A 400 17.45 15.48 5.09
C ARG A 400 18.59 14.64 5.67
N TYR A 401 19.19 13.77 4.86
CA TYR A 401 20.43 13.06 5.20
C TYR A 401 21.56 14.04 5.56
N LEU A 402 21.87 15.00 4.68
CA LEU A 402 22.95 15.97 4.91
C LEU A 402 22.72 16.86 6.15
N HIS A 403 21.47 17.20 6.44
CA HIS A 403 21.13 17.92 7.67
C HIS A 403 21.33 17.07 8.92
N LYS A 404 20.85 15.82 8.90
CA LYS A 404 21.06 14.86 10.00
C LYS A 404 22.54 14.59 10.23
N LEU A 405 23.33 14.49 9.16
CA LEU A 405 24.77 14.29 9.21
C LEU A 405 25.51 15.53 9.78
N GLY A 406 24.85 16.69 9.87
CA GLY A 406 25.46 17.92 10.36
C GLY A 406 26.26 18.69 9.30
N VAL A 407 26.18 18.27 8.03
CA VAL A 407 26.78 18.99 6.88
C VAL A 407 25.99 20.26 6.56
N LEU A 408 24.66 20.18 6.76
CA LEU A 408 23.75 21.32 6.65
C LEU A 408 23.30 21.76 8.05
N PRO A 409 23.70 22.95 8.56
CA PRO A 409 23.26 23.43 9.87
C PRO A 409 21.76 23.72 9.89
N LYS A 410 21.17 24.05 8.73
CA LYS A 410 19.74 24.23 8.53
C LYS A 410 19.31 23.49 7.27
N MET A 411 18.14 22.87 7.31
CA MET A 411 17.49 22.30 6.13
C MET A 411 17.39 23.34 5.00
N LYS A 412 17.69 22.89 3.78
CA LYS A 412 17.56 23.66 2.53
C LYS A 412 16.90 22.78 1.46
N ALA A 413 16.01 23.31 0.61
CA ALA A 413 15.71 22.60 -0.62
C ALA A 413 16.81 22.84 -1.65
N ILE A 414 17.45 21.74 -2.01
CA ILE A 414 18.33 21.68 -3.16
C ILE A 414 17.68 20.67 -4.10
N THR A 415 17.50 21.05 -5.36
CA THR A 415 16.99 20.12 -6.38
C THR A 415 18.15 19.27 -6.90
N THR A 416 17.85 18.11 -7.50
CA THR A 416 18.89 17.30 -8.17
C THR A 416 19.68 18.09 -9.21
N ARG A 417 19.06 19.07 -9.89
CA ARG A 417 19.75 19.98 -10.83
C ARG A 417 20.85 20.82 -10.17
N GLY A 418 20.68 21.13 -8.88
CA GLY A 418 21.66 21.83 -8.05
C GLY A 418 22.82 20.96 -7.58
N MET A 419 22.74 19.63 -7.75
CA MET A 419 23.72 18.66 -7.24
C MET A 419 24.64 18.09 -8.34
N ILE A 420 24.44 18.44 -9.61
CA ILE A 420 25.07 17.75 -10.75
C ILE A 420 26.58 17.99 -10.94
N THR A 421 27.16 18.97 -10.26
CA THR A 421 28.62 19.20 -10.25
C THR A 421 29.04 19.62 -8.84
N GLU A 422 30.29 19.38 -8.47
CA GLU A 422 30.83 19.74 -7.14
C GLU A 422 30.60 21.22 -6.85
N LYS A 423 30.98 22.09 -7.80
CA LYS A 423 30.77 23.54 -7.69
C LYS A 423 29.30 23.91 -7.47
N LYS A 424 28.37 23.32 -8.22
CA LYS A 424 26.93 23.61 -8.04
C LYS A 424 26.44 23.10 -6.69
N PHE A 425 26.88 21.91 -6.28
CA PHE A 425 26.45 21.31 -5.04
C PHE A 425 26.92 22.17 -3.85
N ARG A 426 28.21 22.51 -3.79
CA ARG A 426 28.79 23.41 -2.79
C ARG A 426 28.10 24.77 -2.74
N ASN A 427 27.86 25.40 -3.90
CA ASN A 427 27.15 26.68 -3.96
C ASN A 427 25.73 26.60 -3.36
N ASN A 428 24.99 25.53 -3.62
CA ASN A 428 23.64 25.35 -3.07
C ASN A 428 23.67 24.98 -1.57
N LEU A 429 24.70 24.26 -1.12
CA LEU A 429 24.93 23.98 0.30
C LEU A 429 25.35 25.24 1.07
N GLY A 430 26.10 26.14 0.44
CA GLY A 430 26.73 27.30 1.06
C GLY A 430 27.97 26.93 1.88
N ASN A 431 28.63 25.82 1.57
CA ASN A 431 29.90 25.38 2.16
C ASN A 431 30.63 24.40 1.23
N ASP A 432 31.88 24.07 1.56
CA ASP A 432 32.74 23.18 0.77
C ASP A 432 32.74 21.71 1.25
N ASN A 433 31.77 21.32 2.10
CA ASN A 433 31.72 20.02 2.78
C ASN A 433 31.21 18.86 1.88
N ILE A 434 31.34 19.00 0.57
CA ILE A 434 31.09 17.94 -0.42
C ILE A 434 32.25 17.90 -1.39
N GLU A 435 32.69 16.71 -1.77
CA GLU A 435 33.67 16.47 -2.84
C GLU A 435 33.10 15.49 -3.85
N LYS A 436 33.38 15.71 -5.14
CA LYS A 436 33.12 14.70 -6.17
C LYS A 436 34.15 13.59 -6.06
N VAL A 437 33.69 12.35 -5.89
CA VAL A 437 34.57 11.18 -5.82
C VAL A 437 35.29 11.00 -7.15
N THR A 438 36.61 10.89 -7.10
CA THR A 438 37.47 10.56 -8.24
C THR A 438 37.63 9.04 -8.32
N GLY A 439 37.23 8.43 -9.44
CA GLY A 439 37.14 6.97 -9.63
C GLY A 439 35.74 6.39 -9.42
N ASP A 440 35.55 5.12 -9.79
CA ASP A 440 34.23 4.46 -9.84
C ASP A 440 33.88 3.63 -8.58
N THR A 441 34.59 3.82 -7.47
CA THR A 441 34.36 3.03 -6.25
C THR A 441 33.56 3.85 -5.23
N PRO A 442 32.25 3.62 -5.10
CA PRO A 442 31.45 4.24 -4.05
C PRO A 442 31.83 3.70 -2.67
N GLN A 443 31.47 4.44 -1.63
CA GLN A 443 31.47 3.96 -0.25
C GLN A 443 30.17 4.35 0.47
N ALA A 444 29.93 3.77 1.64
CA ALA A 444 28.85 4.17 2.53
C ALA A 444 28.89 5.69 2.79
N GLY A 445 27.74 6.35 2.67
CA GLY A 445 27.57 7.79 2.85
C GLY A 445 27.72 8.62 1.59
N ASP A 446 28.24 8.06 0.49
CA ASP A 446 28.32 8.77 -0.79
C ASP A 446 26.92 9.03 -1.36
N ILE A 447 26.79 10.13 -2.10
CA ILE A 447 25.55 10.53 -2.77
C ILE A 447 25.72 10.31 -4.26
N PHE A 448 24.95 9.44 -4.88
CA PHE A 448 24.97 9.31 -6.34
C PHE A 448 24.09 10.37 -6.98
N VAL A 449 24.46 10.83 -8.17
CA VAL A 449 23.64 11.77 -8.95
C VAL A 449 23.68 11.39 -10.42
N TRP A 450 22.50 11.41 -11.05
CA TRP A 450 22.39 11.51 -12.51
C TRP A 450 21.35 12.56 -12.91
N GLY A 451 21.54 13.15 -14.09
CA GLY A 451 20.58 14.10 -14.64
C GLY A 451 20.90 14.51 -16.08
N TYR A 452 19.85 14.75 -16.86
CA TYR A 452 19.92 15.09 -18.28
C TYR A 452 18.64 15.82 -18.74
N ILE A 453 18.71 16.47 -19.89
CA ILE A 453 17.54 16.99 -20.60
C ILE A 453 17.00 15.85 -21.46
N ASN A 454 15.72 15.50 -21.29
CA ASN A 454 15.09 14.41 -22.05
C ASN A 454 14.63 14.90 -23.44
N SER A 455 14.08 13.99 -24.24
CA SER A 455 13.63 14.26 -25.62
C SER A 455 12.52 15.31 -25.74
N ASN A 456 11.89 15.70 -24.63
CA ASN A 456 10.83 16.70 -24.57
C ASN A 456 11.34 18.02 -23.96
N ASP A 457 12.65 18.26 -24.00
CA ASP A 457 13.34 19.41 -23.39
C ASP A 457 13.09 19.58 -21.88
N ASN A 458 12.64 18.52 -21.20
CA ASN A 458 12.38 18.54 -19.78
C ASN A 458 13.58 17.99 -19.01
N TRP A 459 13.94 18.68 -17.92
CA TRP A 459 14.98 18.19 -17.02
C TRP A 459 14.51 16.94 -16.27
N SER A 460 15.35 15.90 -16.29
CA SER A 460 15.16 14.67 -15.53
C SER A 460 16.40 14.40 -14.70
N GLY A 461 16.24 13.95 -13.46
CA GLY A 461 17.35 13.65 -12.58
C GLY A 461 16.92 12.87 -11.36
N HIS A 462 17.86 12.12 -10.78
CA HIS A 462 17.66 11.38 -9.55
C HIS A 462 18.93 11.35 -8.71
N THR A 463 18.74 11.11 -7.41
CA THR A 463 19.82 11.04 -6.44
C THR A 463 19.38 10.18 -5.25
N GLY A 464 20.35 9.69 -4.49
CA GLY A 464 20.15 8.92 -3.27
C GLY A 464 21.49 8.68 -2.58
N VAL A 465 21.43 8.04 -1.41
CA VAL A 465 22.57 7.85 -0.52
C VAL A 465 23.00 6.40 -0.57
N VAL A 466 24.29 6.14 -0.74
CA VAL A 466 24.88 4.81 -0.63
C VAL A 466 24.88 4.39 0.83
N HIS A 467 24.20 3.30 1.14
CA HIS A 467 24.17 2.69 2.48
C HIS A 467 25.32 1.72 2.65
N SER A 468 25.48 0.78 1.72
CA SER A 468 26.54 -0.24 1.77
C SER A 468 26.99 -0.64 0.37
N VAL A 469 28.20 -1.21 0.28
CA VAL A 469 28.81 -1.71 -0.95
C VAL A 469 29.23 -3.16 -0.70
N ASP A 470 28.66 -4.08 -1.47
CA ASP A 470 28.97 -5.51 -1.43
C ASP A 470 29.27 -6.00 -2.85
N GLY A 471 30.56 -5.96 -3.22
CA GLY A 471 30.99 -6.23 -4.59
C GLY A 471 30.32 -5.30 -5.61
N ASP A 472 29.54 -5.88 -6.53
CA ASP A 472 28.76 -5.14 -7.52
C ASP A 472 27.37 -4.70 -7.02
N ASN A 473 26.95 -5.14 -5.83
CA ASN A 473 25.69 -4.74 -5.21
C ASN A 473 25.88 -3.48 -4.38
N ILE A 474 25.23 -2.39 -4.81
CA ILE A 474 25.23 -1.11 -4.10
C ILE A 474 23.86 -0.92 -3.46
N THR A 475 23.80 -0.93 -2.12
CA THR A 475 22.58 -0.62 -1.38
C THR A 475 22.40 0.89 -1.33
N ILE A 476 21.22 1.37 -1.73
CA ILE A 476 20.86 2.78 -1.88
C ILE A 476 19.66 3.10 -1.01
N LEU A 477 19.70 4.22 -0.30
CA LEU A 477 18.56 4.85 0.36
C LEU A 477 18.06 6.00 -0.52
N GLU A 478 16.80 5.95 -0.92
CA GLU A 478 16.26 6.91 -1.89
C GLU A 478 14.77 7.16 -1.72
N ALA A 479 14.28 8.24 -2.34
CA ALA A 479 12.87 8.42 -2.65
C ALA A 479 12.68 8.28 -4.16
N ILE A 480 11.93 7.27 -4.60
CA ILE A 480 11.78 6.97 -6.04
C ILE A 480 10.37 7.28 -6.54
N GLY A 481 10.28 7.87 -7.73
CA GLY A 481 9.01 8.11 -8.41
C GLY A 481 8.32 6.84 -8.92
N SER A 482 7.15 7.01 -9.53
CA SER A 482 6.35 5.91 -10.09
C SER A 482 7.02 5.13 -11.23
N GLY A 483 8.04 5.71 -11.87
CA GLY A 483 8.84 5.03 -12.90
C GLY A 483 9.65 3.86 -12.35
N GLY A 484 10.09 3.96 -11.08
CA GLY A 484 11.06 3.03 -10.50
C GLY A 484 12.45 3.20 -11.13
N SER A 485 13.29 2.18 -10.98
CA SER A 485 14.67 2.19 -11.46
C SER A 485 14.87 1.39 -12.74
N SER A 486 15.88 1.74 -13.53
CA SER A 486 16.35 0.92 -14.65
C SER A 486 16.93 -0.44 -14.19
N ASP A 487 17.30 -0.55 -12.92
CA ASP A 487 17.82 -1.77 -12.28
C ASP A 487 16.73 -2.49 -11.46
N GLU A 488 15.44 -2.24 -11.70
CA GLU A 488 14.37 -2.78 -10.85
C GLU A 488 14.37 -4.32 -10.75
N SER A 489 14.81 -5.01 -11.80
CA SER A 489 14.96 -6.47 -11.77
C SER A 489 16.07 -6.90 -10.80
N HIS A 490 17.22 -6.23 -10.88
CA HIS A 490 18.36 -6.48 -9.99
C HIS A 490 18.00 -6.15 -8.53
N ASN A 491 17.35 -5.01 -8.32
CA ASN A 491 16.81 -4.58 -7.03
C ASN A 491 15.97 -5.68 -6.35
N ARG A 492 14.98 -6.22 -7.08
CA ARG A 492 14.12 -7.29 -6.55
C ARG A 492 14.89 -8.59 -6.25
N ASN A 493 15.83 -8.96 -7.11
CA ASN A 493 16.56 -10.21 -6.99
C ASN A 493 17.60 -10.20 -5.86
N ASN A 494 18.01 -9.01 -5.38
CA ASN A 494 19.06 -8.84 -4.39
C ASN A 494 18.54 -8.20 -3.08
N GLY A 495 17.26 -8.41 -2.76
CA GLY A 495 16.70 -8.03 -1.44
C GLY A 495 16.29 -6.57 -1.29
N GLY A 496 16.36 -5.76 -2.34
CA GLY A 496 15.86 -4.40 -2.34
C GLY A 496 14.33 -4.32 -2.36
N TYR A 497 13.78 -3.22 -1.85
CA TYR A 497 12.34 -3.00 -1.82
C TYR A 497 11.82 -2.60 -3.20
N GLU A 498 10.79 -3.29 -3.68
CA GLU A 498 10.27 -3.15 -5.04
C GLU A 498 9.22 -2.03 -5.20
N GLY A 499 8.74 -1.47 -4.08
CA GLY A 499 7.74 -0.42 -4.12
C GLY A 499 8.28 0.80 -4.86
N LYS A 500 7.41 1.42 -5.65
CA LYS A 500 7.68 2.65 -6.40
C LYS A 500 6.85 3.78 -5.81
N ASN A 501 7.16 5.01 -6.20
CA ASN A 501 6.44 6.18 -5.72
C ASN A 501 6.50 6.33 -4.17
N CYS A 502 7.63 5.96 -3.58
CA CYS A 502 7.88 6.02 -2.14
C CYS A 502 9.38 6.11 -1.82
N THR A 503 9.71 6.36 -0.55
CA THR A 503 11.05 6.07 -0.03
C THR A 503 11.32 4.58 0.03
N ARG A 504 12.56 4.17 -0.18
CA ARG A 504 12.94 2.77 -0.14
C ARG A 504 14.43 2.55 0.02
N THR A 505 14.75 1.37 0.53
CA THR A 505 16.08 0.76 0.40
C THR A 505 16.12 -0.06 -0.89
N SER A 506 17.02 0.28 -1.79
CA SER A 506 17.21 -0.38 -3.09
C SER A 506 18.59 -1.03 -3.22
N VAL A 507 18.72 -1.99 -4.11
CA VAL A 507 20.02 -2.62 -4.45
C VAL A 507 20.24 -2.49 -5.95
N TYR A 508 21.28 -1.77 -6.35
CA TYR A 508 21.62 -1.52 -7.76
C TYR A 508 22.95 -2.14 -8.13
N GLN A 509 23.14 -2.38 -9.43
CA GLN A 509 24.43 -2.82 -9.93
C GLN A 509 25.36 -1.62 -9.96
N LYS A 510 26.61 -1.78 -9.51
CA LYS A 510 27.65 -0.74 -9.57
C LYS A 510 27.73 -0.09 -10.95
N ASN A 511 27.76 -0.94 -11.99
CA ASN A 511 27.74 -0.55 -13.40
C ASN A 511 26.34 -0.68 -14.04
N GLY A 512 25.30 -0.57 -13.24
CA GLY A 512 23.91 -0.67 -13.69
C GLY A 512 23.40 0.58 -14.37
N LYS A 513 22.24 0.46 -15.03
CA LYS A 513 21.58 1.60 -15.68
C LYS A 513 20.90 2.52 -14.67
N ALA A 514 20.88 2.16 -13.39
CA ALA A 514 20.50 3.05 -12.30
C ALA A 514 21.67 3.93 -11.81
N LEU A 515 22.91 3.50 -12.03
CA LEU A 515 24.14 4.10 -11.52
C LEU A 515 25.10 4.44 -12.69
N ALA A 516 26.32 3.89 -12.71
CA ALA A 516 27.40 4.36 -13.58
C ALA A 516 27.09 4.29 -15.09
N ASN A 517 26.25 3.34 -15.52
CA ASN A 517 25.84 3.19 -16.92
C ASN A 517 24.55 3.99 -17.26
N HIS A 518 24.04 4.81 -16.35
CA HIS A 518 22.95 5.72 -16.64
C HIS A 518 23.43 6.83 -17.59
N THR A 519 22.69 7.13 -18.66
CA THR A 519 23.10 8.12 -19.69
C THR A 519 23.37 9.52 -19.13
N GLY A 520 22.65 9.89 -18.07
CA GLY A 520 22.81 11.14 -17.33
C GLY A 520 23.83 11.12 -16.18
N TRP A 521 24.64 10.07 -16.00
CA TRP A 521 25.53 9.89 -14.85
C TRP A 521 26.41 11.13 -14.57
N LYS A 522 26.49 11.54 -13.30
CA LYS A 522 27.35 12.65 -12.83
C LYS A 522 28.43 12.22 -11.86
N GLY A 523 28.27 11.05 -11.23
CA GLY A 523 29.21 10.49 -10.28
C GLY A 523 28.66 10.43 -8.86
N TYR A 524 29.54 10.04 -7.94
CA TYR A 524 29.31 10.08 -6.51
C TYR A 524 29.86 11.37 -5.90
N PHE A 525 29.19 11.84 -4.85
CA PHE A 525 29.55 13.02 -4.08
C PHE A 525 29.66 12.64 -2.61
N ARG A 526 30.82 12.89 -2.01
CA ARG A 526 31.18 12.48 -0.66
C ARG A 526 31.04 13.65 0.32
N PRO A 527 30.17 13.53 1.35
CA PRO A 527 30.16 14.48 2.45
C PRO A 527 31.46 14.44 3.25
N LYS A 528 31.92 15.60 3.69
CA LYS A 528 33.09 15.77 4.57
C LYS A 528 32.74 16.67 5.75
N ASN A 529 33.61 16.69 6.77
CA ASN A 529 33.51 17.57 7.94
C ASN A 529 32.13 17.53 8.62
N TYR A 530 31.51 16.35 8.66
CA TYR A 530 30.25 16.14 9.33
C TYR A 530 30.44 15.96 10.84
N THR A 531 29.42 16.32 11.61
CA THR A 531 29.50 16.38 13.08
C THR A 531 28.83 15.19 13.77
N ARG A 532 28.26 14.25 13.01
CA ARG A 532 27.58 13.06 13.55
C ARG A 532 28.15 11.80 12.92
N GLN A 533 28.12 10.71 13.68
CA GLN A 533 28.53 9.41 13.19
C GLN A 533 27.71 9.03 11.95
N LEU A 534 28.44 8.61 10.92
CA LEU A 534 27.86 8.16 9.66
C LEU A 534 26.99 6.93 9.89
#